data_AF-X0SV66-F1
#
_entry.id   AF-X0SV66-F1
#
_cell.length_a   1.000
_cell.length_b   1.000
_cell.length_c   1.000
_cell.angle_alpha   90.00
_cell.angle_beta   90.00
_cell.angle_gamma   90.00
#
_symmetry.space_group_name_H-M   'P 1'
#
loop_
_entity.id
_entity.type
_entity.pdbx_description
1 polymer ?
#
loop_
_entity_poly.entity_id
_entity_poly.type
_entity_poly.pdbx_seq_one_letter_code
_entity_poly.pdbx_strand_id
1 'polypeptide(L)'
;MKKAKRIIVATLSGVLFGFVCFGIASSSGKLAWPVVFQLITSRTVIGFAIGISCISVVHWSINGVIMGMVFSFPLAFSGLMAPETLQFSKASMFIWTIILGMIYGLLIEVITSVVFKAKAED
;
A
#
# COMPACT_ATOMS: atom_id res chain seq x y z
N MET A 1 -10.85 1.49 -22.58
CA MET A 1 -9.42 1.07 -22.51
C MET A 1 -8.62 1.78 -21.40
N LYS A 2 -8.85 3.08 -21.11
CA LYS A 2 -8.11 3.81 -20.07
C LYS A 2 -8.27 3.26 -18.65
N LYS A 3 -9.48 2.81 -18.27
CA LYS A 3 -9.76 2.16 -16.97
C LYS A 3 -8.96 0.86 -16.78
N ALA A 4 -8.96 -0.04 -17.78
CA ALA A 4 -8.18 -1.29 -17.72
C ALA A 4 -6.67 -1.00 -17.59
N LYS A 5 -6.15 -0.02 -18.35
CA LYS A 5 -4.76 0.43 -18.25
C LYS A 5 -4.43 0.94 -16.84
N ARG A 6 -5.32 1.76 -16.24
CA ARG A 6 -5.16 2.26 -14.87
C ARG A 6 -5.09 1.12 -13.85
N ILE A 7 -6.01 0.17 -13.92
CA ILE A 7 -6.03 -1.00 -13.02
C ILE A 7 -4.74 -1.79 -13.12
N ILE A 8 -4.27 -2.10 -14.34
CA ILE A 8 -3.05 -2.88 -14.55
C ILE A 8 -1.84 -2.13 -13.99
N VAL A 9 -1.67 -0.84 -14.31
CA VAL A 9 -0.52 -0.04 -13.85
C VAL A 9 -0.52 0.12 -12.33
N ALA A 10 -1.67 0.43 -11.73
CA ALA A 10 -1.77 0.62 -10.29
C ALA A 10 -1.53 -0.69 -9.53
N THR A 11 -2.06 -1.81 -10.03
CA THR A 11 -1.83 -3.14 -9.44
C THR A 11 -0.37 -3.54 -9.55
N LEU A 12 0.27 -3.38 -10.73
CA LEU A 12 1.69 -3.68 -10.91
C LEU A 12 2.58 -2.80 -10.03
N SER A 13 2.22 -1.52 -9.88
CA SER A 13 2.91 -0.61 -8.96
C SER A 13 2.75 -1.07 -7.51
N GLY A 14 1.56 -1.52 -7.11
CA GLY A 14 1.30 -2.13 -5.81
C GLY A 14 2.12 -3.39 -5.55
N VAL A 15 2.25 -4.27 -6.55
CA VAL A 15 3.11 -5.46 -6.47
C VAL A 15 4.57 -5.06 -6.29
N LEU A 16 5.07 -4.12 -7.10
CA LEU A 16 6.44 -3.59 -6.98
C LEU A 16 6.73 -3.03 -5.59
N PHE A 17 5.84 -2.18 -5.06
CA PHE A 17 6.00 -1.67 -3.70
C PHE A 17 5.84 -2.74 -2.61
N GLY A 18 5.07 -3.80 -2.87
CA GLY A 18 5.03 -4.99 -2.02
C GLY A 18 6.40 -5.66 -1.89
N PHE A 19 7.11 -5.84 -3.00
CA PHE A 19 8.48 -6.38 -2.99
C PHE A 19 9.48 -5.43 -2.35
N VAL A 20 9.38 -4.12 -2.59
CA VAL A 20 10.23 -3.12 -1.92
C VAL A 20 10.01 -3.16 -0.41
N CYS A 21 8.75 -3.23 0.04
CA CYS A 21 8.41 -3.32 1.47
C CYS A 21 8.93 -4.63 2.08
N PHE A 22 8.85 -5.75 1.36
CA PHE A 22 9.47 -7.00 1.78
C PHE A 22 10.99 -6.88 1.91
N GLY A 23 11.67 -6.25 0.94
CA GLY A 23 13.12 -6.03 0.98
C GLY A 23 13.55 -5.24 2.21
N ILE A 24 12.85 -4.14 2.50
CA ILE A 24 13.09 -3.32 3.71
C ILE A 24 12.81 -4.14 4.97
N ALA A 25 11.69 -4.87 5.05
CA ALA A 25 11.37 -5.67 6.22
C ALA A 25 12.38 -6.81 6.45
N SER A 26 12.85 -7.46 5.38
CA SER A 26 13.84 -8.55 5.44
C SER A 26 15.23 -8.08 5.87
N SER A 27 15.53 -6.78 5.71
CA SER A 27 16.78 -6.19 6.20
C SER A 27 16.88 -6.20 7.74
N SER A 28 15.74 -6.24 8.43
CA SER A 28 15.67 -6.30 9.89
C SER A 28 15.65 -7.72 10.47
N GLY A 29 15.66 -8.76 9.62
CA GLY A 29 15.71 -10.17 10.03
C GLY A 29 14.91 -11.12 9.13
N LYS A 30 14.96 -12.43 9.44
CA LYS A 30 14.17 -13.43 8.71
C LYS A 30 12.68 -13.25 9.00
N LEU A 31 11.92 -12.83 7.99
CA LEU A 31 10.45 -12.80 8.06
C LEU A 31 9.86 -14.20 7.87
N ALA A 32 8.83 -14.52 8.65
CA ALA A 32 8.03 -15.70 8.41
C ALA A 32 7.27 -15.57 7.07
N TRP A 33 7.22 -16.65 6.30
CA TRP A 33 6.53 -16.70 5.01
C TRP A 33 5.11 -16.10 5.01
N PRO A 34 4.26 -16.35 6.03
CA PRO A 34 2.92 -15.74 6.08
C PRO A 34 2.95 -14.21 6.08
N VAL A 35 3.92 -13.60 6.76
CA VAL A 35 4.06 -12.13 6.83
C VAL A 35 4.47 -11.58 5.47
N VAL A 36 5.35 -12.28 4.75
CA VAL A 36 5.77 -11.90 3.39
C VAL A 36 4.58 -11.85 2.44
N PHE A 37 3.76 -12.91 2.43
CA PHE A 37 2.55 -12.95 1.63
C PHE A 37 1.59 -11.83 2.01
N GLN A 38 1.36 -11.63 3.31
CA GLN A 38 0.49 -10.57 3.80
C GLN A 38 0.96 -9.17 3.38
N LEU A 39 2.27 -8.90 3.43
CA LEU A 39 2.84 -7.63 2.98
C LEU A 39 2.59 -7.39 1.50
N ILE A 40 2.98 -8.34 0.64
CA ILE A 40 2.85 -8.21 -0.82
C ILE A 40 1.38 -8.11 -1.23
N THR A 41 0.53 -9.01 -0.71
CA THR A 41 -0.91 -9.01 -1.03
C THR A 41 -1.56 -7.71 -0.58
N SER A 42 -1.26 -7.19 0.60
CA SER A 42 -1.83 -5.93 1.08
C SER A 42 -1.48 -4.74 0.16
N ARG A 43 -0.21 -4.62 -0.28
CA ARG A 43 0.21 -3.51 -1.17
C ARG A 43 -0.36 -3.69 -2.57
N THR A 44 -0.51 -4.93 -3.02
CA THR A 44 -1.19 -5.25 -4.29
C THR A 44 -2.67 -4.87 -4.24
N VAL A 45 -3.37 -5.18 -3.15
CA VAL A 45 -4.78 -4.83 -2.95
C VAL A 45 -4.97 -3.31 -2.89
N ILE A 46 -4.06 -2.56 -2.23
CA ILE A 46 -4.08 -1.09 -2.27
C ILE A 46 -3.97 -0.58 -3.72
N GLY A 47 -3.03 -1.11 -4.49
CA GLY A 47 -2.87 -0.71 -5.89
C GLY A 47 -4.06 -1.08 -6.77
N PHE A 48 -4.64 -2.26 -6.57
CA PHE A 48 -5.87 -2.66 -7.24
C PHE A 48 -7.05 -1.74 -6.86
N ALA A 49 -7.22 -1.44 -5.57
CA ALA A 49 -8.24 -0.54 -5.05
C ALA A 49 -8.11 0.86 -5.65
N ILE A 50 -6.90 1.41 -5.74
CA ILE A 50 -6.61 2.68 -6.42
C ILE A 50 -6.95 2.62 -7.91
N GLY A 51 -6.66 1.49 -8.55
CA GLY A 51 -6.94 1.24 -9.95
C GLY A 51 -8.43 1.23 -10.29
N ILE A 52 -9.24 0.59 -9.44
CA ILE A 52 -10.71 0.54 -9.58
C ILE A 52 -11.40 1.78 -9.01
N SER A 53 -10.75 2.51 -8.09
CA SER A 53 -11.30 3.69 -7.44
C SER A 53 -11.68 4.71 -8.51
N CYS A 54 -12.99 4.90 -8.67
CA CYS A 54 -13.59 6.00 -9.41
C CYS A 54 -13.94 7.16 -8.46
N ILE A 55 -13.36 7.18 -7.26
CA ILE A 55 -13.65 8.16 -6.22
C ILE A 55 -13.07 9.51 -6.66
N SER A 56 -13.93 10.34 -7.26
CA SER A 56 -13.70 11.72 -7.72
C SER A 56 -13.50 12.72 -6.56
N VAL A 57 -12.93 12.28 -5.44
CA VAL A 57 -12.91 13.09 -4.22
C VAL A 57 -11.69 14.01 -4.24
N VAL A 58 -11.91 15.19 -4.83
CA VAL A 58 -11.18 16.45 -4.66
C VAL A 58 -9.77 16.53 -5.30
N HIS A 59 -8.89 15.55 -5.13
CA HIS A 59 -7.55 15.56 -5.73
C HIS A 59 -6.95 14.15 -5.78
N TRP A 60 -6.31 13.77 -6.90
CA TRP A 60 -5.72 12.44 -7.10
C TRP A 60 -4.82 11.99 -5.93
N SER A 61 -4.04 12.89 -5.35
CA SER A 61 -3.16 12.59 -4.20
C SER A 61 -3.92 12.17 -2.94
N ILE A 62 -5.09 12.75 -2.69
CA ILE A 62 -5.93 12.43 -1.52
C ILE A 62 -6.53 11.04 -1.66
N ASN A 63 -6.96 10.64 -2.87
CA ASN A 63 -7.46 9.29 -3.12
C ASN A 63 -6.41 8.22 -2.78
N GLY A 64 -5.15 8.44 -3.18
CA GLY A 64 -4.04 7.54 -2.85
C GLY A 64 -3.81 7.41 -1.34
N VAL A 65 -3.83 8.53 -0.60
CA VAL A 65 -3.68 8.53 0.87
C VAL A 65 -4.84 7.82 1.56
N ILE A 66 -6.08 8.10 1.16
CA ILE A 66 -7.28 7.48 1.76
C ILE A 66 -7.28 5.98 1.49
N MET A 67 -7.04 5.54 0.26
CA MET A 67 -6.97 4.12 -0.06
C MET A 67 -5.82 3.43 0.69
N GLY A 68 -4.66 4.08 0.78
CA GLY A 68 -3.55 3.62 1.60
C GLY A 68 -3.95 3.43 3.07
N MET A 69 -4.66 4.40 3.66
CA MET A 69 -5.13 4.32 5.04
C MET A 69 -6.16 3.20 5.24
N VAL A 70 -7.22 3.16 4.42
CA VAL A 70 -8.34 2.22 4.56
C VAL A 70 -7.87 0.77 4.48
N PHE A 71 -6.98 0.46 3.54
CA PHE A 71 -6.49 -0.92 3.37
C PHE A 71 -5.34 -1.29 4.29
N SER A 72 -4.62 -0.30 4.84
CA SER A 72 -3.57 -0.55 5.82
C SER A 72 -4.09 -0.58 7.25
N PHE A 73 -5.30 -0.08 7.50
CA PHE A 73 -5.94 -0.09 8.81
C PHE A 73 -6.23 -1.51 9.33
N PRO A 74 -6.88 -2.42 8.57
CA PRO A 74 -7.01 -3.83 8.95
C PRO A 74 -5.65 -4.51 9.12
N LEU A 75 -4.67 -4.13 8.28
CA LEU A 75 -3.32 -4.67 8.36
C LEU A 75 -2.61 -4.23 9.65
N ALA A 76 -2.83 -3.00 10.11
CA ALA A 76 -2.19 -2.48 11.31
C ALA A 76 -2.52 -3.30 12.56
N PHE A 77 -3.72 -3.90 12.63
CA PHE A 77 -4.07 -4.83 13.70
C PHE A 77 -3.15 -6.06 13.78
N SER A 78 -2.62 -6.53 12.65
CA SER A 78 -1.62 -7.62 12.67
C SER A 78 -0.31 -7.20 13.34
N GLY A 79 0.04 -5.90 13.29
CA GLY A 79 1.18 -5.35 14.02
C GLY A 79 1.00 -5.35 15.55
N LEU A 80 -0.24 -5.36 16.06
CA LEU A 80 -0.51 -5.54 17.49
C LEU A 80 -0.34 -6.99 17.96
N MET A 81 -0.46 -7.94 17.04
CA MET A 81 -0.26 -9.38 17.29
C MET A 81 1.20 -9.83 17.10
N ALA A 82 2.07 -8.94 16.61
CA ALA A 82 3.47 -9.24 16.40
C ALA A 82 4.23 -9.36 17.74
N PRO A 83 5.22 -10.26 17.85
CA PRO A 83 6.07 -10.35 19.03
C PRO A 83 6.83 -9.04 19.25
N GLU A 84 6.90 -8.59 20.51
CA GLU A 84 7.62 -7.37 20.85
C GLU A 84 9.11 -7.55 20.58
N THR A 85 9.69 -6.58 19.88
CA THR A 85 11.14 -6.53 19.63
C THR A 85 11.70 -5.30 20.35
N LEU A 86 12.95 -5.36 20.79
CA LEU A 86 13.62 -4.27 21.53
C LEU A 86 13.62 -2.90 20.81
N GLN A 87 13.28 -2.86 19.52
CA GLN A 87 13.27 -1.64 18.69
C GLN A 87 11.86 -1.14 18.35
N PHE A 88 10.81 -1.97 18.47
CA PHE A 88 9.45 -1.61 18.06
C PHE A 88 8.41 -2.18 19.02
N SER A 89 7.73 -1.29 19.75
CA SER A 89 6.54 -1.62 20.54
C SER A 89 5.33 -1.89 19.65
N LYS A 90 4.36 -2.68 20.09
CA LYS A 90 3.10 -3.00 19.37
C LYS A 90 2.39 -1.75 18.85
N ALA A 91 2.32 -0.69 19.67
CA ALA A 91 1.70 0.58 19.27
C ALA A 91 2.47 1.26 18.14
N SER A 92 3.81 1.18 18.15
CA SER A 92 4.64 1.74 17.09
C SER A 92 4.46 0.97 15.77
N MET A 93 4.38 -0.37 15.81
CA MET A 93 4.14 -1.18 14.61
C MET A 93 2.76 -0.89 14.00
N PHE A 94 1.73 -0.71 14.82
CA PHE A 94 0.40 -0.31 14.38
C PHE A 94 0.45 1.04 13.64
N ILE A 95 1.01 2.07 14.27
CA ILE A 95 1.08 3.42 13.71
C ILE A 95 1.92 3.43 12.42
N TRP A 96 3.10 2.81 12.43
CA TRP A 96 3.97 2.75 11.25
C TRP A 96 3.34 1.99 10.09
N THR A 97 2.54 0.96 10.36
CA THR A 97 1.84 0.22 9.30
C THR A 97 0.81 1.11 8.59
N ILE A 98 0.08 1.94 9.33
CA ILE A 98 -0.87 2.89 8.74
C ILE A 98 -0.14 3.99 7.97
N ILE A 99 0.92 4.57 8.55
CA ILE A 99 1.71 5.63 7.92
C ILE A 99 2.35 5.15 6.63
N LEU A 100 3.05 4.00 6.65
CA LEU A 100 3.64 3.41 5.45
C LEU A 100 2.55 3.06 4.43
N GLY A 101 1.41 2.57 4.89
CA GLY A 101 0.23 2.35 4.07
C GLY A 101 -0.21 3.57 3.27
N MET A 102 -0.36 4.71 3.95
CA MET A 102 -0.69 6.00 3.34
C MET A 102 0.38 6.45 2.34
N ILE A 103 1.67 6.32 2.70
CA ILE A 103 2.79 6.71 1.85
C ILE A 103 2.81 5.84 0.58
N TYR A 104 2.71 4.52 0.70
CA TYR A 104 2.69 3.62 -0.46
C TYR A 104 1.45 3.82 -1.31
N GLY A 105 0.27 4.04 -0.71
CA GLY A 105 -0.94 4.38 -1.44
C GLY A 105 -0.79 5.67 -2.26
N LEU A 106 -0.20 6.71 -1.67
CA LEU A 106 0.13 7.95 -2.38
C LEU A 106 1.13 7.70 -3.51
N LEU A 107 2.22 6.96 -3.26
CA LEU A 107 3.24 6.67 -4.28
C LEU A 107 2.67 5.88 -5.47
N ILE A 108 1.83 4.87 -5.22
CA ILE A 108 1.17 4.10 -6.27
C ILE A 108 0.28 5.02 -7.13
N GLU A 109 -0.48 5.89 -6.48
CA GLU A 109 -1.35 6.85 -7.16
C GLU A 109 -0.54 7.91 -7.94
N VAL A 110 0.58 8.41 -7.41
CA VAL A 110 1.51 9.30 -8.12
C VAL A 110 2.01 8.63 -9.39
N ILE A 111 2.51 7.40 -9.30
CA ILE A 111 3.03 6.68 -10.48
C ILE A 111 1.90 6.49 -11.50
N THR A 112 0.74 6.03 -11.05
CA THR A 112 -0.41 5.77 -11.94
C THR A 112 -0.90 7.05 -12.63
N SER A 113 -1.05 8.15 -11.88
CA SER A 113 -1.69 9.38 -12.35
C SER A 113 -0.72 10.37 -13.00
N VAL A 114 0.54 10.46 -12.56
CA VAL A 114 1.56 11.40 -13.06
C VAL A 114 2.46 10.75 -14.11
N VAL A 115 3.04 9.58 -13.82
CA VAL A 115 4.00 8.92 -14.71
C VAL A 115 3.28 8.29 -15.91
N PHE A 116 2.25 7.50 -15.63
CA PHE A 116 1.50 6.81 -16.69
C PHE A 116 0.33 7.63 -17.26
N LYS A 117 0.10 8.83 -16.70
CA LYS A 117 -1.01 9.73 -17.07
C LYS A 117 -2.38 9.03 -17.07
N ALA A 118 -2.53 7.99 -16.26
CA ALA A 118 -3.75 7.20 -16.16
C ALA A 118 -4.61 7.71 -15.00
N LYS A 119 -4.97 9.01 -15.05
CA LYS A 119 -5.88 9.62 -14.07
C LYS A 119 -7.25 8.95 -14.15
N ALA A 120 -7.95 8.90 -13.02
CA ALA A 120 -9.39 8.64 -13.04
C ALA A 120 -10.03 9.76 -13.88
N GLU A 121 -10.72 9.36 -14.96
CA GLU A 121 -11.41 10.32 -15.83
C GLU A 121 -12.56 10.96 -15.03
N ASP A 122 -12.63 12.29 -15.05
CA ASP A 122 -13.84 13.06 -14.70
C ASP A 122 -14.97 12.76 -15.69
#